data_AF-A0AAE9F0Q0-F1
#
_entry.id   AF-A0AAE9F0Q0-F1
#
_cell.length_a   1.000
_cell.length_b   1.000
_cell.length_c   1.000
_cell.angle_alpha   90.00
_cell.angle_beta   90.00
_cell.angle_gamma   90.00
#
_symmetry.space_group_name_H-M   'P 1'
#
loop_
_entity.id
_entity.type
_entity.pdbx_description
1 polymer ?
#
loop_
_entity_poly.entity_id
_entity_poly.type
_entity_poly.pdbx_seq_one_letter_code
_entity_poly.pdbx_strand_id
1 'polypeptide(L)'
;MGNVLKYFKAFDIQSLRKTCNGIRSCVDHLKPDPQIGIYGIYMKTDESISANVRVSGYQNCESILYERTEDSKDIVSKVLADFETITKHQKTCLEELRLFFSYYNLTGKPNEPLRTLIPERLNPMTSKFLAGFKEILKRRSGLLKVKKLDLFSVRAEDVMQVLPYLDPKYLEKLEINDPHYEYLRLYNRRNYPDALKIPYDIEEMAKTEQWKNLKELEVKSERISTPIQKMNLTNLSKIYITTVARITSNDIIFLKENLLTPKLKRFIICFKTFVEDPQLNDFFGPPRNTFGTRRLWYFPIPGTNREMMEIDLSENLYFESVNYYRYG
;
A
#
# COMPACT_ATOMS: atom_id res chain seq x y z
N MET A 1 4.60 -26.62 -30.31
CA MET A 1 4.63 -25.23 -29.79
C MET A 1 4.41 -25.15 -28.27
N GLY A 2 3.48 -25.92 -27.68
CA GLY A 2 3.20 -25.87 -26.24
C GLY A 2 4.39 -26.03 -25.28
N ASN A 3 5.37 -26.88 -25.60
CA ASN A 3 6.57 -27.03 -24.78
C ASN A 3 7.55 -25.85 -24.88
N VAL A 4 7.52 -25.09 -25.98
CA VAL A 4 8.38 -23.91 -26.17
C VAL A 4 7.76 -22.68 -25.51
N LEU A 5 6.42 -22.55 -25.54
CA LEU A 5 5.69 -21.46 -24.89
C LEU A 5 5.83 -21.40 -23.36
N LYS A 6 6.34 -22.45 -22.72
CA LYS A 6 6.68 -22.43 -21.29
C LYS A 6 7.91 -21.57 -20.96
N TYR A 7 8.77 -21.32 -21.94
CA TYR A 7 9.98 -20.51 -21.79
C TYR A 7 9.75 -19.03 -22.16
N PHE A 8 8.66 -18.74 -22.87
CA PHE A 8 8.30 -17.39 -23.28
C PHE A 8 7.51 -16.68 -22.18
N LYS A 9 7.85 -15.42 -21.94
CA LYS A 9 7.25 -14.60 -20.89
C LYS A 9 6.56 -13.38 -21.49
N ALA A 10 6.11 -12.44 -20.66
CA ALA A 10 5.21 -11.35 -21.07
C ALA A 10 5.53 -10.71 -22.44
N PHE A 11 6.75 -10.21 -22.64
CA PHE A 11 7.14 -9.54 -23.88
C PHE A 11 7.31 -10.49 -25.06
N ASP A 12 7.86 -11.68 -24.84
CA ASP A 12 7.98 -12.68 -25.89
C ASP A 12 6.62 -13.13 -26.40
N ILE A 13 5.67 -13.34 -25.47
CA ILE A 13 4.29 -13.71 -25.78
C ILE A 13 3.63 -12.64 -26.65
N GLN A 14 3.81 -11.35 -26.32
CA GLN A 14 3.25 -10.28 -27.14
C GLN A 14 3.95 -10.17 -28.51
N SER A 15 5.26 -10.33 -28.55
CA SER A 15 6.02 -10.35 -29.82
C SER A 15 5.53 -11.47 -30.74
N LEU A 16 5.37 -12.69 -30.22
CA LEU A 16 4.83 -13.84 -30.96
C LEU A 16 3.42 -13.56 -31.49
N ARG A 17 2.52 -13.00 -30.67
CA ARG A 17 1.16 -12.64 -31.12
C ARG A 17 1.16 -11.59 -32.24
N LYS A 18 2.20 -10.78 -32.37
CA LYS A 18 2.33 -9.75 -33.42
C LYS A 18 2.92 -10.28 -34.73
N THR A 19 3.49 -11.49 -34.75
CA THR A 19 4.16 -12.05 -35.95
C THR A 19 3.20 -12.44 -37.09
N CYS A 20 2.30 -13.41 -36.87
CA CYS A 20 1.31 -13.82 -37.87
C CYS A 20 0.04 -14.40 -37.22
N ASN A 21 -1.04 -14.52 -38.01
CA ASN A 21 -2.33 -14.99 -37.52
C ASN A 21 -2.26 -16.42 -36.95
N GLY A 22 -1.52 -17.34 -37.58
CA GLY A 22 -1.38 -18.71 -37.11
C GLY A 22 -0.71 -18.82 -35.73
N ILE A 23 0.39 -18.09 -35.51
CA ILE A 23 1.09 -18.05 -34.21
C ILE A 23 0.19 -17.40 -33.16
N ARG A 24 -0.49 -16.29 -33.51
CA ARG A 24 -1.44 -15.63 -32.61
C ARG A 24 -2.55 -16.59 -32.15
N SER A 25 -3.19 -17.30 -33.07
CA SER A 25 -4.22 -18.29 -32.75
C SER A 25 -3.67 -19.41 -31.85
N CYS A 26 -2.42 -19.84 -32.07
CA CYS A 26 -1.78 -20.84 -31.22
C CYS A 26 -1.54 -20.32 -29.79
N VAL A 27 -1.02 -19.10 -29.65
CA VAL A 27 -0.80 -18.47 -28.34
C VAL A 27 -2.13 -18.26 -27.61
N ASP A 28 -3.16 -17.75 -28.30
CA ASP A 28 -4.49 -17.51 -27.73
C ASP A 28 -5.19 -18.81 -27.30
N HIS A 29 -4.91 -19.93 -27.98
CA HIS A 29 -5.36 -21.27 -27.59
C HIS A 29 -4.60 -21.80 -26.36
N LEU A 30 -3.26 -21.69 -26.36
CA LEU A 30 -2.39 -22.26 -25.33
C LEU A 30 -2.38 -21.46 -24.02
N LYS A 31 -2.68 -20.16 -24.06
CA LYS A 31 -2.79 -19.26 -22.89
C LYS A 31 -1.58 -19.38 -21.94
N PRO A 32 -0.35 -19.13 -22.46
CA PRO A 32 0.86 -19.21 -21.65
C PRO A 32 0.82 -18.18 -20.51
N ASP A 33 1.50 -18.50 -19.40
CA ASP A 33 1.62 -17.59 -18.27
C ASP A 33 2.68 -16.51 -18.57
N PRO A 34 2.34 -15.21 -18.55
CA PRO A 34 3.30 -14.15 -18.80
C PRO A 34 4.38 -13.98 -17.72
N GLN A 35 4.21 -14.60 -16.54
CA GLN A 35 5.20 -14.62 -15.45
C GLN A 35 5.68 -13.23 -15.00
N ILE A 36 4.76 -12.28 -14.97
CA ILE A 36 5.06 -10.91 -14.51
C ILE A 36 5.34 -10.97 -13.01
N GLY A 37 6.50 -10.44 -12.62
CA GLY A 37 6.91 -10.33 -11.22
C GLY A 37 6.52 -8.98 -10.63
N ILE A 38 6.74 -7.88 -11.35
CA ILE A 38 6.32 -6.53 -10.92
C ILE A 38 5.52 -5.87 -12.03
N TYR A 39 4.40 -5.24 -11.65
CA TYR A 39 3.68 -4.32 -12.51
C TYR A 39 3.48 -3.00 -11.77
N GLY A 40 4.05 -1.92 -12.28
CA GLY A 40 3.90 -0.57 -11.74
C GLY A 40 3.22 0.34 -12.75
N ILE A 41 2.21 1.10 -12.32
CA ILE A 41 1.58 2.16 -13.11
C ILE A 41 1.83 3.49 -12.41
N TYR A 42 2.41 4.44 -13.14
CA TYR A 42 2.78 5.75 -12.63
C TYR A 42 2.09 6.83 -13.46
N MET A 43 1.14 7.50 -12.84
CA MET A 43 0.39 8.63 -13.39
C MET A 43 0.89 9.90 -12.72
N LYS A 44 2.03 10.43 -13.20
CA LYS A 44 2.70 11.60 -12.59
C LYS A 44 2.14 12.92 -13.08
N THR A 45 1.58 12.95 -14.29
CA THR A 45 1.01 14.13 -14.92
C THR A 45 -0.25 13.74 -15.68
N ASP A 46 -1.04 14.73 -16.08
CA ASP A 46 -2.24 14.51 -16.92
C ASP A 46 -1.90 14.31 -18.40
N GLU A 47 -0.62 14.40 -18.75
CA GLU A 47 -0.14 14.29 -20.13
C GLU A 47 0.56 12.96 -20.39
N SER A 48 0.99 12.24 -19.35
CA SER A 48 1.71 10.99 -19.53
C SER A 48 1.44 9.98 -18.42
N ILE A 49 1.30 8.73 -18.84
CA ILE A 49 1.27 7.56 -17.94
C ILE A 49 2.44 6.66 -18.33
N SER A 50 3.11 6.07 -17.35
CA SER A 50 4.10 5.01 -17.59
C SER A 50 3.70 3.72 -16.91
N ALA A 51 3.87 2.60 -17.61
CA ALA A 51 3.69 1.26 -17.07
C ALA A 51 5.06 0.55 -17.08
N ASN A 52 5.56 0.21 -15.89
CA ASN A 52 6.81 -0.51 -15.72
C ASN A 52 6.49 -1.98 -15.43
N VAL A 53 6.98 -2.87 -16.28
CA VAL A 53 6.76 -4.31 -16.16
C VAL A 53 8.09 -5.01 -15.99
N ARG A 54 8.24 -5.75 -14.90
CA ARG A 54 9.38 -6.64 -14.68
C ARG A 54 8.91 -8.08 -14.73
N VAL A 55 9.53 -8.86 -15.59
CA VAL A 55 9.26 -10.28 -15.71
C VAL A 55 10.08 -11.05 -14.66
N SER A 56 9.48 -12.09 -14.07
CA SER A 56 10.13 -12.90 -13.05
C SER A 56 11.42 -13.52 -13.56
N GLY A 57 12.50 -13.44 -12.76
CA GLY A 57 13.83 -13.93 -13.12
C GLY A 57 14.64 -13.01 -14.06
N TYR A 58 14.10 -11.86 -14.47
CA TYR A 58 14.86 -10.82 -15.15
C TYR A 58 15.12 -9.64 -14.21
N GLN A 59 16.31 -9.04 -14.33
CA GLN A 59 16.67 -7.85 -13.55
C GLN A 59 16.07 -6.57 -14.14
N ASN A 60 15.94 -6.49 -15.48
CA ASN A 60 15.50 -5.30 -16.18
C ASN A 60 13.97 -5.12 -16.11
N CYS A 61 13.54 -3.87 -15.95
CA CYS A 61 12.16 -3.45 -16.12
C CYS A 61 11.99 -2.85 -17.52
N GLU A 62 10.97 -3.28 -18.23
CA GLU A 62 10.53 -2.62 -19.46
C GLU A 62 9.52 -1.54 -19.11
N SER A 63 9.66 -0.36 -19.72
CA SER A 63 8.77 0.78 -19.50
C SER A 63 7.97 1.08 -20.76
N ILE A 64 6.65 1.10 -20.64
CA ILE A 64 5.73 1.51 -21.70
C ILE A 64 5.24 2.92 -21.36
N LEU A 65 5.49 3.88 -22.25
CA LEU A 65 5.10 5.26 -22.09
C LEU A 65 3.85 5.56 -22.93
N TYR A 66 2.88 6.23 -22.32
CA TYR A 66 1.63 6.64 -22.94
C TYR A 66 1.51 8.15 -22.83
N GLU A 67 1.78 8.84 -23.93
CA GLU A 67 1.71 10.29 -24.00
C GLU A 67 0.40 10.74 -24.64
N ARG A 68 -0.17 11.81 -24.11
CA ARG A 68 -1.30 12.48 -24.74
C ARG A 68 -0.78 13.22 -25.96
N THR A 69 -1.34 12.89 -27.12
CA THR A 69 -1.10 13.61 -28.38
C THR A 69 -2.44 14.08 -28.95
N GLU A 70 -2.41 14.91 -29.99
CA GLU A 70 -3.63 15.35 -30.68
C GLU A 70 -4.48 14.15 -31.13
N ASP A 71 -3.83 13.08 -31.60
CA ASP A 71 -4.46 11.83 -32.06
C ASP A 71 -4.73 10.82 -30.92
N SER A 72 -4.15 11.00 -29.74
CA SER A 72 -4.18 10.04 -28.63
C SER A 72 -4.60 10.71 -27.32
N LYS A 73 -5.85 11.18 -27.26
CA LYS A 73 -6.36 11.88 -26.08
C LYS A 73 -6.68 10.96 -24.89
N ASP A 74 -7.12 9.73 -25.16
CA ASP A 74 -7.54 8.76 -24.13
C ASP A 74 -6.44 7.76 -23.75
N ILE A 75 -5.38 8.26 -23.11
CA ILE A 75 -4.25 7.44 -22.65
C ILE A 75 -4.65 6.44 -21.53
N VAL A 76 -5.67 6.74 -20.73
CA VAL A 76 -6.14 5.86 -19.65
C VAL A 76 -6.68 4.55 -20.20
N SER A 77 -7.56 4.63 -21.20
CA SER A 77 -8.14 3.43 -21.82
C SER A 77 -7.07 2.55 -22.47
N LYS A 78 -6.02 3.15 -23.04
CA LYS A 78 -4.87 2.42 -23.61
C LYS A 78 -4.10 1.66 -22.53
N VAL A 79 -3.72 2.31 -21.44
CA VAL A 79 -3.00 1.67 -20.32
C VAL A 79 -3.83 0.53 -19.72
N LEU A 80 -5.14 0.73 -19.56
CA LEU A 80 -6.06 -0.29 -19.04
C LEU A 80 -6.16 -1.50 -19.98
N ALA A 81 -6.31 -1.26 -21.30
CA ALA A 81 -6.38 -2.32 -22.29
C ALA A 81 -5.08 -3.14 -22.37
N ASP A 82 -3.93 -2.48 -22.29
CA ASP A 82 -2.64 -3.13 -22.27
C ASP A 82 -2.42 -3.92 -20.98
N PHE A 83 -2.78 -3.36 -19.81
CA PHE A 83 -2.76 -4.09 -18.54
C PHE A 83 -3.63 -5.35 -18.60
N GLU A 84 -4.88 -5.25 -19.08
CA GLU A 84 -5.80 -6.39 -19.22
C GLU A 84 -5.22 -7.44 -20.17
N THR A 85 -4.64 -7.01 -21.29
CA THR A 85 -4.04 -7.91 -22.30
C THR A 85 -2.79 -8.61 -21.77
N ILE A 86 -1.89 -7.87 -21.13
CA ILE A 86 -0.61 -8.37 -20.62
C ILE A 86 -0.83 -9.31 -19.44
N THR A 87 -1.81 -9.03 -18.56
CA THR A 87 -2.08 -9.84 -17.36
C THR A 87 -3.19 -10.89 -17.54
N LYS A 88 -3.77 -11.01 -18.75
CA LYS A 88 -4.96 -11.84 -19.05
C LYS A 88 -4.83 -13.28 -18.57
N HIS A 89 -3.65 -13.85 -18.74
CA HIS A 89 -3.36 -15.26 -18.41
C HIS A 89 -2.30 -15.40 -17.31
N GLN A 90 -2.07 -14.34 -16.54
CA GLN A 90 -1.19 -14.35 -15.37
C GLN A 90 -1.69 -15.37 -14.34
N LYS A 91 -0.94 -16.46 -14.16
CA LYS A 91 -1.26 -17.55 -13.21
C LYS A 91 -0.34 -17.50 -11.98
N THR A 92 0.91 -17.13 -12.20
CA THR A 92 1.92 -16.86 -11.17
C THR A 92 1.56 -15.62 -10.36
N CYS A 93 2.01 -15.58 -9.11
CA CYS A 93 1.78 -14.44 -8.24
C CYS A 93 2.71 -13.29 -8.64
N LEU A 94 2.16 -12.07 -8.71
CA LEU A 94 3.01 -10.87 -8.77
C LEU A 94 3.71 -10.73 -7.42
N GLU A 95 5.02 -10.46 -7.47
CA GLU A 95 5.78 -10.05 -6.30
C GLU A 95 5.34 -8.66 -5.85
N GLU A 96 5.03 -7.75 -6.79
CA GLU A 96 4.58 -6.39 -6.46
C GLU A 96 3.62 -5.81 -7.52
N LEU A 97 2.52 -5.22 -7.06
CA LEU A 97 1.66 -4.32 -7.85
C LEU A 97 1.77 -2.92 -7.25
N ARG A 98 2.15 -1.94 -8.07
CA ARG A 98 2.29 -0.54 -7.64
C ARG A 98 1.41 0.37 -8.46
N LEU A 99 0.58 1.16 -7.79
CA LEU A 99 -0.18 2.24 -8.40
C LEU A 99 0.25 3.57 -7.76
N PHE A 100 0.78 4.47 -8.58
CA PHE A 100 1.23 5.78 -8.15
C PHE A 100 0.47 6.85 -8.91
N PHE A 101 -0.25 7.70 -8.17
CA PHE A 101 -0.97 8.83 -8.73
C PHE A 101 -0.34 10.14 -8.24
N SER A 102 -0.23 11.14 -9.10
CA SER A 102 0.07 12.50 -8.70
C SER A 102 -1.17 13.35 -8.93
N TYR A 103 -1.63 14.05 -7.91
CA TYR A 103 -2.74 15.01 -8.02
C TYR A 103 -2.28 16.41 -8.41
N TYR A 104 -0.96 16.61 -8.50
CA TYR A 104 -0.39 17.92 -8.75
C TYR A 104 0.19 17.90 -10.15
N ASN A 105 -0.41 18.67 -11.03
CA ASN A 105 0.17 18.94 -12.34
C ASN A 105 1.53 19.59 -12.07
N LEU A 106 2.61 18.84 -12.27
CA LEU A 106 4.00 19.31 -12.10
C LEU A 106 4.34 20.48 -13.04
N THR A 107 3.43 20.78 -13.98
CA THR A 107 3.55 21.84 -14.98
C THR A 107 3.00 23.19 -14.52
N GLY A 108 2.36 23.27 -13.34
CA GLY A 108 1.94 24.53 -12.75
C GLY A 108 3.16 25.36 -12.38
N LYS A 109 3.38 26.48 -13.09
CA LYS A 109 4.40 27.48 -12.79
C LYS A 109 4.53 27.65 -11.27
N PRO A 110 5.74 27.78 -10.70
CA PRO A 110 5.99 27.77 -9.26
C PRO A 110 5.20 28.81 -8.42
N ASN A 111 4.44 29.70 -9.09
CA ASN A 111 3.69 30.81 -8.52
C ASN A 111 2.16 30.69 -8.65
N GLU A 112 1.60 29.61 -9.22
CA GLU A 112 0.14 29.44 -9.18
C GLU A 112 -0.31 29.09 -7.75
N PRO A 113 -1.20 29.88 -7.11
CA PRO A 113 -1.58 29.65 -5.73
C PRO A 113 -2.28 28.30 -5.59
N LEU A 114 -1.81 27.44 -4.68
CA LEU A 114 -2.47 26.16 -4.35
C LEU A 114 -3.98 26.29 -4.03
N ARG A 115 -4.47 27.50 -3.75
CA ARG A 115 -5.88 27.83 -3.52
C ARG A 115 -6.77 27.70 -4.78
N THR A 116 -6.19 27.68 -5.98
CA THR A 116 -6.93 27.44 -7.24
C THR A 116 -7.01 25.96 -7.60
N LEU A 117 -6.26 25.08 -6.90
CA LEU A 117 -6.37 23.62 -7.03
C LEU A 117 -7.59 23.14 -6.23
N ILE A 118 -8.74 23.13 -6.89
CA ILE A 118 -10.02 22.74 -6.29
C ILE A 118 -9.99 21.25 -5.85
N PRO A 119 -10.33 20.95 -4.59
CA PRO A 119 -10.40 19.60 -4.01
C PRO A 119 -11.29 18.57 -4.71
N GLU A 120 -12.33 19.02 -5.40
CA GLU A 120 -13.40 18.15 -5.91
C GLU A 120 -13.01 17.40 -7.19
N ARG A 121 -11.83 17.70 -7.74
CA ARG A 121 -11.21 16.86 -8.74
C ARG A 121 -10.17 15.99 -8.04
N LEU A 122 -10.61 14.83 -7.52
CA LEU A 122 -9.89 13.60 -7.89
C LEU A 122 -9.46 13.81 -9.33
N ASN A 123 -8.16 13.70 -9.64
CA ASN A 123 -7.73 13.77 -11.02
C ASN A 123 -8.71 12.89 -11.82
N PRO A 124 -9.55 13.46 -12.72
CA PRO A 124 -10.60 12.68 -13.37
C PRO A 124 -10.01 11.47 -14.09
N MET A 125 -8.72 11.58 -14.46
CA MET A 125 -7.89 10.50 -14.94
C MET A 125 -7.68 9.37 -13.90
N THR A 126 -7.32 9.68 -12.65
CA THR A 126 -7.20 8.71 -11.55
C THR A 126 -8.52 8.00 -11.27
N SER A 127 -9.63 8.75 -11.15
CA SER A 127 -10.95 8.13 -10.94
C SER A 127 -11.35 7.23 -12.10
N LYS A 128 -11.16 7.70 -13.34
CA LYS A 128 -11.42 6.90 -14.55
C LYS A 128 -10.54 5.64 -14.57
N PHE A 129 -9.26 5.78 -14.23
CA PHE A 129 -8.32 4.67 -14.18
C PHE A 129 -8.74 3.64 -13.13
N LEU A 130 -8.97 4.04 -11.88
CA LEU A 130 -9.35 3.13 -10.80
C LEU A 130 -10.69 2.43 -11.06
N ALA A 131 -11.67 3.14 -11.61
CA ALA A 131 -12.95 2.55 -12.01
C ALA A 131 -12.74 1.49 -13.11
N GLY A 132 -11.97 1.81 -14.15
CA GLY A 132 -11.66 0.86 -15.21
C GLY A 132 -10.83 -0.34 -14.71
N PHE A 133 -9.87 -0.09 -13.84
CA PHE A 133 -9.01 -1.11 -13.25
C PHE A 133 -9.80 -2.08 -12.38
N LYS A 134 -10.70 -1.57 -11.54
CA LYS A 134 -11.67 -2.33 -10.76
C LYS A 134 -12.50 -3.27 -11.64
N GLU A 135 -13.03 -2.76 -12.74
CA GLU A 135 -13.83 -3.57 -13.66
C GLU A 135 -13.00 -4.65 -14.36
N ILE A 136 -11.73 -4.37 -14.70
CA ILE A 136 -10.80 -5.40 -15.20
C ILE A 136 -10.63 -6.50 -14.14
N LEU A 137 -10.33 -6.15 -12.88
CA LEU A 137 -10.12 -7.13 -11.81
C LEU A 137 -11.35 -8.00 -11.58
N LYS A 138 -12.56 -7.41 -11.60
CA LYS A 138 -13.82 -8.15 -11.46
C LYS A 138 -14.12 -9.11 -12.61
N ARG A 139 -13.79 -8.74 -13.85
CA ARG A 139 -14.04 -9.58 -15.03
C ARG A 139 -13.10 -10.77 -15.14
N ARG A 140 -12.02 -10.81 -14.35
CA ARG A 140 -11.10 -11.95 -14.35
C ARG A 140 -11.83 -13.21 -13.89
N SER A 141 -11.51 -14.35 -14.50
CA SER A 141 -12.01 -15.66 -14.08
C SER A 141 -11.48 -16.13 -12.72
N GLY A 142 -10.51 -15.43 -12.16
CA GLY A 142 -10.01 -15.62 -10.80
C GLY A 142 -9.31 -14.36 -10.29
N LEU A 143 -9.20 -14.25 -8.97
CA LEU A 143 -8.57 -13.10 -8.32
C LEU A 143 -7.09 -12.97 -8.72
N LEU A 144 -6.64 -11.74 -8.90
CA LEU A 144 -5.24 -11.47 -9.20
C LEU A 144 -4.40 -11.74 -7.94
N LYS A 145 -3.42 -12.62 -8.07
CA LYS A 145 -2.49 -12.97 -6.99
C LYS A 145 -1.37 -11.93 -6.93
N VAL A 146 -1.27 -11.23 -5.81
CA VAL A 146 -0.30 -10.17 -5.55
C VAL A 146 0.26 -10.36 -4.16
N LYS A 147 1.59 -10.37 -4.00
CA LYS A 147 2.24 -10.45 -2.66
C LYS A 147 2.32 -9.11 -1.96
N LYS A 148 2.67 -8.06 -2.70
CA LYS A 148 2.84 -6.71 -2.18
C LYS A 148 2.01 -5.72 -3.02
N LEU A 149 1.13 -4.97 -2.35
CA LEU A 149 0.37 -3.89 -2.95
C LEU A 149 0.88 -2.54 -2.44
N ASP A 150 1.34 -1.70 -3.35
CA ASP A 150 1.74 -0.32 -3.08
C ASP A 150 0.74 0.65 -3.73
N LEU A 151 0.08 1.48 -2.92
CA LEU A 151 -0.83 2.53 -3.39
C LEU A 151 -0.37 3.88 -2.89
N PHE A 152 0.05 4.75 -3.81
CA PHE A 152 0.56 6.07 -3.49
C PHE A 152 -0.39 7.16 -3.97
N SER A 153 -0.64 8.11 -3.08
CA SER A 153 -1.54 9.23 -3.32
C SER A 153 -2.94 8.69 -3.63
N VAL A 154 -3.54 8.04 -2.64
CA VAL A 154 -4.89 7.47 -2.76
C VAL A 154 -5.70 7.78 -1.52
N ARG A 155 -6.99 8.07 -1.69
CA ARG A 155 -7.93 8.20 -0.57
C ARG A 155 -8.44 6.81 -0.16
N ALA A 156 -9.11 6.70 0.98
CA ALA A 156 -9.58 5.42 1.49
C ALA A 156 -10.52 4.70 0.50
N GLU A 157 -11.42 5.45 -0.15
CA GLU A 157 -12.32 4.92 -1.17
C GLU A 157 -11.59 4.42 -2.43
N ASP A 158 -10.43 5.00 -2.76
CA ASP A 158 -9.62 4.63 -3.90
C ASP A 158 -8.93 3.27 -3.65
N VAL A 159 -8.45 3.04 -2.42
CA VAL A 159 -7.92 1.73 -2.00
C VAL A 159 -8.99 0.64 -2.14
N MET A 160 -10.24 0.96 -1.79
CA MET A 160 -11.38 0.03 -1.91
C MET A 160 -11.78 -0.28 -3.36
N GLN A 161 -11.25 0.44 -4.35
CA GLN A 161 -11.40 0.08 -5.76
C GLN A 161 -10.42 -1.02 -6.20
N VAL A 162 -9.41 -1.34 -5.38
CA VAL A 162 -8.35 -2.29 -5.73
C VAL A 162 -8.29 -3.44 -4.72
N LEU A 163 -8.10 -3.13 -3.44
CA LEU A 163 -7.80 -4.11 -2.38
C LEU A 163 -8.79 -5.29 -2.34
N PRO A 164 -10.13 -5.09 -2.35
CA PRO A 164 -11.08 -6.20 -2.23
C PRO A 164 -11.09 -7.19 -3.41
N TYR A 165 -10.46 -6.83 -4.54
CA TYR A 165 -10.47 -7.61 -5.78
C TYR A 165 -9.16 -8.39 -6.00
N LEU A 166 -8.25 -8.38 -5.02
CA LEU A 166 -7.03 -9.18 -5.02
C LEU A 166 -7.23 -10.48 -4.23
N ASP A 167 -6.42 -11.50 -4.55
CA ASP A 167 -6.48 -12.78 -3.83
C ASP A 167 -5.94 -12.61 -2.39
N PRO A 168 -6.79 -12.74 -1.35
CA PRO A 168 -6.39 -12.51 0.03
C PRO A 168 -5.40 -13.54 0.56
N LYS A 169 -5.28 -14.71 -0.09
CA LYS A 169 -4.34 -15.76 0.34
C LYS A 169 -2.88 -15.39 0.07
N TYR A 170 -2.65 -14.55 -0.94
CA TYR A 170 -1.29 -14.22 -1.40
C TYR A 170 -0.83 -12.84 -0.95
N LEU A 171 -1.72 -11.94 -0.56
CA LEU A 171 -1.35 -10.59 -0.15
C LEU A 171 -0.69 -10.59 1.24
N GLU A 172 0.61 -10.33 1.26
CA GLU A 172 1.42 -10.32 2.48
C GLU A 172 1.73 -8.91 2.96
N LYS A 173 1.85 -7.94 2.04
CA LYS A 173 2.24 -6.57 2.35
C LYS A 173 1.34 -5.54 1.68
N LEU A 174 0.96 -4.53 2.44
CA LEU A 174 0.20 -3.38 1.98
C LEU A 174 0.92 -2.08 2.41
N GLU A 175 1.24 -1.22 1.44
CA GLU A 175 1.70 0.14 1.68
C GLU A 175 0.68 1.13 1.08
N ILE A 176 0.21 2.07 1.90
CA ILE A 176 -0.74 3.10 1.52
C ILE A 176 -0.17 4.45 1.92
N ASN A 177 -0.05 5.35 0.96
CA ASN A 177 0.29 6.74 1.23
C ASN A 177 -0.86 7.64 0.76
N ASP A 178 -1.37 8.46 1.67
CA ASP A 178 -2.43 9.41 1.33
C ASP A 178 -1.87 10.57 0.45
N PRO A 179 -2.75 11.35 -0.21
CA PRO A 179 -2.31 12.45 -1.06
C PRO A 179 -1.54 13.55 -0.31
N HIS A 180 -1.85 13.76 0.97
CA HIS A 180 -1.21 14.78 1.80
C HIS A 180 0.23 14.41 2.13
N TYR A 181 0.45 13.18 2.59
CA TYR A 181 1.76 12.63 2.88
C TYR A 181 2.64 12.63 1.64
N GLU A 182 2.13 12.17 0.49
CA GLU A 182 2.87 12.18 -0.76
C GLU A 182 3.23 13.60 -1.21
N TYR A 183 2.32 14.56 -1.05
CA TYR A 183 2.63 15.96 -1.32
C TYR A 183 3.78 16.47 -0.45
N LEU A 184 3.72 16.25 0.86
CA LEU A 184 4.79 16.69 1.77
C LEU A 184 6.14 16.04 1.44
N ARG A 185 6.11 14.74 1.09
CA ARG A 185 7.30 13.95 0.70
C ARG A 185 7.93 14.45 -0.60
N LEU A 186 7.13 14.80 -1.60
CA LEU A 186 7.61 15.20 -2.93
C LEU A 186 7.99 16.68 -3.01
N TYR A 187 7.34 17.55 -2.23
CA TYR A 187 7.46 19.01 -2.35
C TYR A 187 8.06 19.70 -1.10
N ASN A 188 8.71 18.95 -0.21
CA ASN A 188 9.44 19.48 0.95
C ASN A 188 8.62 20.50 1.80
N ARG A 189 7.46 20.05 2.31
CA ARG A 189 6.60 20.79 3.27
C ARG A 189 6.15 22.20 2.86
N ARG A 190 5.70 22.37 1.61
CA ARG A 190 4.88 23.55 1.25
C ARG A 190 3.47 23.42 1.86
N ASN A 191 2.77 24.54 2.06
CA ASN A 191 1.46 24.57 2.72
C ASN A 191 0.42 23.73 1.97
N TYR A 192 0.25 22.47 2.38
CA TYR A 192 -0.87 21.64 1.92
C TYR A 192 -2.18 22.30 2.35
N PRO A 193 -3.13 22.57 1.42
CA PRO A 193 -4.36 23.27 1.75
C PRO A 193 -5.13 22.60 2.89
N ASP A 194 -5.52 23.36 3.91
CA ASP A 194 -6.24 22.81 5.07
C ASP A 194 -7.57 22.14 4.67
N ALA A 195 -8.25 22.66 3.64
CA ALA A 195 -9.46 22.06 3.09
C ALA A 195 -9.26 20.64 2.52
N LEU A 196 -8.01 20.28 2.19
CA LEU A 196 -7.65 18.94 1.69
C LEU A 196 -7.21 17.99 2.81
N LYS A 197 -7.02 18.47 4.05
CA LYS A 197 -6.60 17.66 5.20
C LYS A 197 -7.77 16.87 5.76
N ILE A 198 -8.31 15.98 4.93
CA ILE A 198 -9.42 15.09 5.30
C ILE A 198 -8.84 13.95 6.16
N PRO A 199 -9.46 13.62 7.30
CA PRO A 199 -9.05 12.45 8.07
C PRO A 199 -9.14 11.17 7.25
N TYR A 200 -8.11 10.34 7.35
CA TYR A 200 -8.02 9.07 6.65
C TYR A 200 -8.70 7.96 7.47
N ASP A 201 -9.76 7.40 6.92
CA ASP A 201 -10.50 6.32 7.56
C ASP A 201 -10.11 4.96 6.96
N ILE A 202 -9.59 4.08 7.79
CA ILE A 202 -9.20 2.71 7.44
C ILE A 202 -10.17 1.64 7.93
N GLU A 203 -11.28 2.02 8.58
CA GLU A 203 -12.21 1.07 9.20
C GLU A 203 -12.80 0.08 8.18
N GLU A 204 -13.22 0.56 7.01
CA GLU A 204 -13.78 -0.31 5.97
C GLU A 204 -12.73 -1.25 5.35
N MET A 205 -11.50 -0.75 5.18
CA MET A 205 -10.39 -1.58 4.68
C MET A 205 -10.01 -2.68 5.68
N ALA A 206 -10.01 -2.36 6.97
CA ALA A 206 -9.71 -3.29 8.06
C ALA A 206 -10.67 -4.48 8.18
N LYS A 207 -11.88 -4.36 7.59
CA LYS A 207 -12.90 -5.42 7.55
C LYS A 207 -12.68 -6.44 6.43
N THR A 208 -11.86 -6.11 5.42
CA THR A 208 -11.63 -6.98 4.26
C THR A 208 -10.82 -8.22 4.62
N GLU A 209 -11.01 -9.32 3.88
CA GLU A 209 -10.21 -10.55 4.05
C GLU A 209 -8.74 -10.32 3.67
N GLN A 210 -8.49 -9.44 2.70
CA GLN A 210 -7.14 -9.06 2.27
C GLN A 210 -6.37 -8.39 3.41
N TRP A 211 -7.00 -7.47 4.14
CA TRP A 211 -6.38 -6.82 5.29
C TRP A 211 -6.08 -7.80 6.43
N LYS A 212 -7.02 -8.69 6.74
CA LYS A 212 -6.89 -9.68 7.83
C LYS A 212 -5.73 -10.65 7.65
N ASN A 213 -5.32 -10.90 6.41
CA ASN A 213 -4.26 -11.85 6.06
C ASN A 213 -2.86 -11.21 5.90
N LEU A 214 -2.76 -9.89 6.03
CA LEU A 214 -1.48 -9.19 5.90
C LEU A 214 -0.46 -9.65 6.95
N LYS A 215 0.81 -9.62 6.56
CA LYS A 215 1.97 -9.77 7.44
C LYS A 215 2.63 -8.44 7.74
N GLU A 216 2.62 -7.52 6.79
CA GLU A 216 3.22 -6.19 6.91
C GLU A 216 2.23 -5.11 6.45
N LEU A 217 2.08 -4.06 7.25
CA LEU A 217 1.22 -2.92 6.95
C LEU A 217 1.98 -1.61 7.16
N GLU A 218 1.87 -0.74 6.18
CA GLU A 218 2.42 0.61 6.22
C GLU A 218 1.34 1.61 5.76
N VAL A 219 0.89 2.48 6.66
CA VAL A 219 -0.10 3.53 6.36
C VAL A 219 0.50 4.89 6.68
N LYS A 220 0.76 5.65 5.63
CA LYS A 220 1.34 6.99 5.70
C LYS A 220 0.28 8.04 5.41
N SER A 221 -0.27 8.56 6.50
CA SER A 221 -1.25 9.65 6.52
C SER A 221 -0.99 10.59 7.69
N GLU A 222 -1.27 11.87 7.49
CA GLU A 222 -1.10 12.93 8.49
C GLU A 222 -2.19 12.93 9.58
N ARG A 223 -3.32 12.23 9.34
CA ARG A 223 -4.43 12.15 10.29
C ARG A 223 -5.32 10.94 10.03
N ILE A 224 -5.02 9.81 10.68
CA ILE A 224 -5.94 8.67 10.70
C ILE A 224 -7.01 8.89 11.78
N SER A 225 -8.28 8.73 11.38
CA SER A 225 -9.45 8.91 12.26
C SER A 225 -9.95 7.63 12.90
N THR A 226 -9.59 6.47 12.34
CA THR A 226 -10.05 5.17 12.83
C THR A 226 -9.49 4.90 14.24
N PRO A 227 -10.33 4.48 15.21
CA PRO A 227 -9.85 4.02 16.52
C PRO A 227 -8.98 2.77 16.38
N ILE A 228 -7.95 2.62 17.22
CA ILE A 228 -6.97 1.54 17.13
C ILE A 228 -7.61 0.15 17.18
N GLN A 229 -8.59 -0.05 18.06
CA GLN A 229 -9.31 -1.33 18.21
C GLN A 229 -10.05 -1.73 16.93
N LYS A 230 -10.43 -0.75 16.10
CA LYS A 230 -11.12 -0.99 14.84
C LYS A 230 -10.18 -1.19 13.64
N MET A 231 -8.88 -0.96 13.82
CA MET A 231 -7.89 -1.11 12.73
C MET A 231 -7.51 -2.57 12.45
N ASN A 232 -7.91 -3.51 13.32
CA ASN A 232 -7.67 -4.95 13.14
C ASN A 232 -6.19 -5.31 12.87
N LEU A 233 -5.31 -4.92 13.79
CA LEU A 233 -3.85 -4.99 13.61
C LEU A 233 -3.20 -6.26 14.17
N THR A 234 -3.97 -7.15 14.79
CA THR A 234 -3.46 -8.24 15.62
C THR A 234 -2.73 -9.34 14.83
N ASN A 235 -3.04 -9.49 13.55
CA ASN A 235 -2.44 -10.51 12.69
C ASN A 235 -1.14 -10.07 12.01
N LEU A 236 -0.66 -8.85 12.24
CA LEU A 236 0.51 -8.31 11.54
C LEU A 236 1.81 -8.61 12.31
N SER A 237 2.89 -8.80 11.56
CA SER A 237 4.25 -8.94 12.12
C SER A 237 5.03 -7.62 12.12
N LYS A 238 4.74 -6.74 11.16
CA LYS A 238 5.31 -5.39 11.06
C LYS A 238 4.22 -4.38 10.79
N ILE A 239 4.17 -3.33 11.59
CA ILE A 239 3.21 -2.23 11.46
C ILE A 239 3.94 -0.91 11.54
N TYR A 240 3.65 -0.03 10.59
CA TYR A 240 4.05 1.37 10.64
C TYR A 240 2.87 2.26 10.26
N ILE A 241 2.43 3.09 11.19
CA ILE A 241 1.35 4.06 10.99
C ILE A 241 1.88 5.44 11.39
N THR A 242 1.91 6.38 10.44
CA THR A 242 2.56 7.68 10.66
C THR A 242 1.87 8.55 11.68
N THR A 243 0.54 8.70 11.66
CA THR A 243 -0.12 9.64 12.58
C THR A 243 -1.57 9.28 12.85
N VAL A 244 -1.89 8.84 14.07
CA VAL A 244 -3.27 8.81 14.59
C VAL A 244 -3.59 10.08 15.36
N ALA A 245 -4.85 10.51 15.33
CA ALA A 245 -5.24 11.77 15.96
C ALA A 245 -5.08 11.73 17.50
N ARG A 246 -5.39 10.60 18.11
CA ARG A 246 -5.31 10.39 19.56
C ARG A 246 -5.02 8.93 19.88
N ILE A 247 -4.33 8.70 20.98
CA ILE A 247 -4.22 7.40 21.62
C ILE A 247 -4.53 7.55 23.11
N THR A 248 -5.15 6.54 23.70
CA THR A 248 -5.57 6.48 25.11
C THR A 248 -4.83 5.36 25.83
N SER A 249 -4.82 5.39 27.17
CA SER A 249 -4.30 4.27 27.97
C SER A 249 -4.95 2.94 27.61
N ASN A 250 -6.26 2.93 27.33
CA ASN A 250 -7.01 1.74 26.92
C ASN A 250 -6.54 1.19 25.57
N ASP A 251 -6.16 2.05 24.63
CA ASP A 251 -5.57 1.61 23.36
C ASP A 251 -4.23 0.90 23.60
N ILE A 252 -3.39 1.45 24.47
CA ILE A 252 -2.07 0.87 24.80
C ILE A 252 -2.22 -0.48 25.51
N ILE A 253 -3.16 -0.57 26.46
CA ILE A 253 -3.51 -1.83 27.15
C ILE A 253 -3.99 -2.86 26.13
N PHE A 254 -4.97 -2.51 25.30
CA PHE A 254 -5.49 -3.37 24.25
C PHE A 254 -4.37 -3.89 23.32
N LEU A 255 -3.48 -2.99 22.87
CA LEU A 255 -2.35 -3.36 22.01
C LEU A 255 -1.39 -4.32 22.71
N LYS A 256 -1.03 -4.07 23.98
CA LYS A 256 -0.18 -5.00 24.75
C LYS A 256 -0.82 -6.37 24.84
N GLU A 257 -2.09 -6.47 25.22
CA GLU A 257 -2.76 -7.76 25.37
C GLU A 257 -2.83 -8.55 24.06
N ASN A 258 -3.03 -7.87 22.94
CA ASN A 258 -3.23 -8.52 21.65
C ASN A 258 -1.95 -8.70 20.82
N LEU A 259 -0.89 -7.94 21.11
CA LEU A 259 0.37 -7.95 20.35
C LEU A 259 1.55 -8.55 21.11
N LEU A 260 1.37 -8.98 22.37
CA LEU A 260 2.39 -9.71 23.14
C LEU A 260 2.51 -11.16 22.64
N THR A 261 3.08 -11.31 21.44
CA THR A 261 3.24 -12.58 20.73
C THR A 261 4.60 -12.64 20.03
N PRO A 262 5.22 -13.83 19.90
CA PRO A 262 6.47 -14.00 19.14
C PRO A 262 6.35 -13.65 17.66
N LYS A 263 5.12 -13.55 17.14
CA LYS A 263 4.87 -13.16 15.75
C LYS A 263 5.21 -11.69 15.48
N LEU A 264 5.05 -10.83 16.48
CA LEU A 264 5.28 -9.39 16.31
C LEU A 264 6.78 -9.11 16.30
N LYS A 265 7.25 -8.48 15.22
CA LYS A 265 8.65 -8.06 15.09
C LYS A 265 8.81 -6.58 15.37
N ARG A 266 7.90 -5.75 14.84
CA ARG A 266 7.99 -4.29 14.96
C ARG A 266 6.63 -3.64 14.81
N PHE A 267 6.28 -2.77 15.74
CA PHE A 267 5.05 -1.98 15.71
C PHE A 267 5.40 -0.53 16.00
N ILE A 268 5.00 0.38 15.11
CA ILE A 268 5.14 1.81 15.33
C ILE A 268 3.84 2.49 14.96
N ILE A 269 3.30 3.24 15.92
CA ILE A 269 2.23 4.21 15.67
C ILE A 269 2.69 5.55 16.24
N CYS A 270 2.77 6.58 15.41
CA CYS A 270 2.88 7.94 15.93
C CYS A 270 1.50 8.54 16.18
N PHE A 271 1.40 9.45 17.14
CA PHE A 271 0.13 10.05 17.54
C PHE A 271 0.31 11.54 17.86
N LYS A 272 -0.76 12.33 17.68
CA LYS A 272 -0.71 13.77 18.03
C LYS A 272 -0.97 14.05 19.51
N THR A 273 -1.80 13.24 20.13
CA THR A 273 -2.22 13.44 21.52
C THR A 273 -2.32 12.11 22.22
N PHE A 274 -1.65 11.99 23.37
CA PHE A 274 -1.87 10.90 24.31
C PHE A 274 -2.80 11.38 25.42
N VAL A 275 -3.90 10.66 25.62
CA VAL A 275 -4.86 10.90 26.70
C VAL A 275 -4.60 9.84 27.78
N GLU A 276 -3.85 10.26 28.80
CA GLU A 276 -3.48 9.39 29.91
C GLU A 276 -4.65 9.18 30.87
N ASP A 277 -4.71 7.97 31.40
CA ASP A 277 -5.66 7.51 32.41
C ASP A 277 -4.83 6.80 33.49
N PRO A 278 -5.07 7.04 34.79
CA PRO A 278 -4.37 6.36 35.88
C PRO A 278 -4.28 4.83 35.73
N GLN A 279 -5.27 4.21 35.09
CA GLN A 279 -5.33 2.76 34.86
C GLN A 279 -4.12 2.19 34.10
N LEU A 280 -3.39 3.02 33.33
CA LEU A 280 -2.20 2.54 32.62
C LEU A 280 -1.15 2.00 33.60
N ASN A 281 -0.88 2.74 34.68
CA ASN A 281 0.11 2.33 35.69
C ASN A 281 -0.40 1.16 36.52
N ASP A 282 -1.70 1.09 36.78
CA ASP A 282 -2.31 -0.05 37.49
C ASP A 282 -2.14 -1.35 36.68
N PHE A 283 -2.23 -1.27 35.34
CA PHE A 283 -2.13 -2.44 34.47
C PHE A 283 -0.70 -2.79 34.03
N PHE A 284 0.18 -1.80 33.87
CA PHE A 284 1.56 -2.03 33.42
C PHE A 284 2.55 -2.13 34.58
N GLY A 285 2.20 -1.62 35.75
CA GLY A 285 3.15 -1.28 36.79
C GLY A 285 3.99 -0.05 36.42
N PRO A 286 4.90 0.37 37.31
CA PRO A 286 5.79 1.49 37.02
C PRO A 286 6.69 1.16 35.81
N PRO A 287 6.97 2.14 34.93
CA PRO A 287 7.94 1.98 33.86
C PRO A 287 9.31 1.63 34.43
N ARG A 288 10.07 0.81 33.70
CA ARG A 288 11.44 0.45 34.08
C ARG A 288 12.36 1.66 34.02
N ASN A 289 12.23 2.47 32.96
CA ASN A 289 12.99 3.69 32.77
C ASN A 289 12.04 4.84 32.37
N THR A 290 12.34 6.03 32.89
CA THR A 290 11.65 7.28 32.53
C THR A 290 12.69 8.30 32.09
N PHE A 291 12.46 8.92 30.93
CA PHE A 291 13.31 9.97 30.37
C PHE A 291 12.44 11.16 29.96
N GLY A 292 12.20 12.09 30.89
CA GLY A 292 11.21 13.15 30.70
C GLY A 292 9.81 12.54 30.57
N THR A 293 9.15 12.75 29.43
CA THR A 293 7.83 12.16 29.12
C THR A 293 7.89 10.75 28.54
N ARG A 294 9.09 10.28 28.14
CA ARG A 294 9.30 8.94 27.60
C ARG A 294 9.26 7.89 28.70
N ARG A 295 8.53 6.80 28.46
CA ARG A 295 8.34 5.68 29.39
C ARG A 295 8.62 4.36 28.69
N LEU A 296 9.41 3.52 29.35
CA LEU A 296 9.86 2.23 28.83
C LEU A 296 9.41 1.09 29.74
N TRP A 297 8.75 0.10 29.16
CA TRP A 297 8.40 -1.16 29.83
C TRP A 297 8.97 -2.35 29.05
N TYR A 298 9.17 -3.46 29.78
CA TYR A 298 9.58 -4.72 29.20
C TYR A 298 8.70 -5.84 29.73
N PHE A 299 8.08 -6.61 28.84
CA PHE A 299 7.23 -7.75 29.19
C PHE A 299 7.76 -9.04 28.58
N PRO A 300 7.82 -10.16 29.32
CA PRO A 300 8.24 -11.43 28.74
C PRO A 300 7.24 -11.87 27.66
N ILE A 301 7.75 -12.32 26.52
CA ILE A 301 6.90 -12.85 25.45
C ILE A 301 6.51 -14.30 25.79
N PRO A 302 5.22 -14.64 25.85
CA PRO A 302 4.79 -16.01 26.12
C PRO A 302 5.34 -17.00 25.09
N GLY A 303 5.86 -18.13 25.57
CA GLY A 303 6.33 -19.23 24.72
C GLY A 303 7.72 -19.06 24.11
N THR A 304 8.47 -18.02 24.48
CA THR A 304 9.86 -17.81 24.04
C THR A 304 10.84 -17.88 25.20
N ASN A 305 12.10 -18.22 24.90
CA ASN A 305 13.17 -18.21 25.88
C ASN A 305 13.93 -16.88 25.78
N ARG A 306 13.76 -16.00 26.78
CA ARG A 306 14.48 -14.72 26.96
C ARG A 306 14.07 -13.58 26.02
N GLU A 307 13.09 -13.75 25.13
CA GLU A 307 12.58 -12.61 24.37
C GLU A 307 11.65 -11.75 25.23
N MET A 308 11.86 -10.46 25.17
CA MET A 308 11.05 -9.45 25.86
C MET A 308 10.43 -8.54 24.82
N MET A 309 9.19 -8.12 25.05
CA MET A 309 8.56 -7.03 24.32
C MET A 309 8.94 -5.72 24.99
N GLU A 310 9.71 -4.88 24.31
CA GLU A 310 9.95 -3.49 24.67
C GLU A 310 8.72 -2.68 24.26
N ILE A 311 8.14 -1.94 25.20
CA ILE A 311 7.11 -0.93 24.92
C ILE A 311 7.70 0.43 25.26
N ASP A 312 7.91 1.25 24.23
CA ASP A 312 8.44 2.61 24.35
C ASP A 312 7.35 3.61 23.97
N LEU A 313 6.89 4.34 24.98
CA LEU A 313 5.90 5.40 24.85
C LEU A 313 6.63 6.74 24.97
N SER A 314 6.71 7.47 23.86
CA SER A 314 7.28 8.82 23.78
C SER A 314 6.38 9.72 22.94
N GLU A 315 6.92 10.41 21.93
CA GLU A 315 6.13 11.04 20.85
C GLU A 315 5.51 10.00 19.91
N ASN A 316 6.01 8.76 19.98
CA ASN A 316 5.49 7.60 19.26
C ASN A 316 5.25 6.45 20.22
N LEU A 317 4.37 5.54 19.84
CA LEU A 317 4.19 4.26 20.52
C LEU A 317 4.90 3.17 19.72
N TYR A 318 5.83 2.51 20.38
CA TYR A 318 6.70 1.51 19.79
C TYR A 318 6.59 0.19 20.55
N PHE A 319 6.43 -0.92 19.81
CA PHE A 319 6.60 -2.27 20.33
C PHE A 319 7.63 -3.01 19.49
N GLU A 320 8.56 -3.70 20.14
CA GLU A 320 9.54 -4.55 19.46
C GLU A 320 9.97 -5.71 20.34
N SER A 321 10.17 -6.88 19.71
CA SER A 321 10.81 -8.02 20.36
C SER A 321 12.32 -7.79 20.46
N VAL A 322 12.86 -7.90 21.68
CA VAL A 322 14.28 -7.70 21.99
C VAL A 322 14.82 -8.87 22.81
N ASN A 323 16.10 -9.19 22.61
CA ASN A 323 16.81 -10.27 23.33
C ASN A 323 17.65 -9.75 24.52
N TYR A 324 17.71 -8.44 24.71
CA TYR A 324 18.44 -7.76 25.77
C TYR A 324 17.83 -6.38 26.02
N TYR A 325 18.01 -5.84 27.23
CA TYR A 325 17.56 -4.49 27.57
C TYR A 325 18.43 -3.47 26.84
N ARG A 326 17.83 -2.58 26.04
CA ARG A 326 18.56 -1.59 25.23
C ARG A 326 19.13 -0.43 26.04
N TYR A 327 18.51 -0.13 27.17
CA TYR A 327 18.87 0.98 28.05
C TYR A 327 19.10 0.45 29.47
N GLY A 328 20.27 -0.16 29.66
CA GLY A 328 20.75 -0.71 30.93
C GLY A 328 21.61 0.28 31.70
#